data_AF-A0A179IAJ2-F1
#
_entry.id   AF-A0A179IAJ2-F1
#
_cell.length_a   1.000
_cell.length_b   1.000
_cell.length_c   1.000
_cell.angle_alpha   90.00
_cell.angle_beta   90.00
_cell.angle_gamma   90.00
#
_symmetry.space_group_name_H-M   'P 1'
#
loop_
_entity.id
_entity.type
_entity.pdbx_description
1 polymer ?
#
loop_
_entity_poly.entity_id
_entity_poly.type
_entity_poly.pdbx_seq_one_letter_code
_entity_poly.pdbx_strand_id
1 'polypeptide(L)'
;MVTLEEVSGSLLQKPSDTPLSVPPRDESSYKPLSTFTLDQQRSYKQQYGDMYFLRLTKIKPAVEQVAAASWDGTTIGGETATKVDRVLDVRQGELCWVAGTVYMDMSLKPNILEDVSKDRWLSAPISTQKYYSDDGSDQVTLEDDSGRIRLVGDVLKTVPLVTGCIIAVMGTENTSGEFEVLDLKFPDLPPQPERWALSGGGPKTNGKHKQEDTEMMDASGSSPNNNHKQIAIVSGLSFSGVDASAAAEVNLLLEYLLGESLSAGAQSQASHISRLVIAGDSINQVSTTKEAAA
;
A
#
# COMPACT_ATOMS: atom_id res chain seq x y z
N MET A 1 8.38 -47.10 18.35
CA MET A 1 7.84 -46.38 19.52
C MET A 1 8.88 -45.36 19.88
N VAL A 2 8.60 -44.08 19.66
CA VAL A 2 9.47 -42.99 20.14
C VAL A 2 9.25 -42.92 21.64
N THR A 3 10.30 -43.12 22.44
CA THR A 3 10.20 -43.00 23.90
C THR A 3 10.06 -41.53 24.27
N LEU A 4 9.27 -41.21 25.30
CA LEU A 4 8.98 -39.84 25.73
C LEU A 4 10.25 -39.02 26.06
N GLU A 5 11.33 -39.73 26.34
CA GLU A 5 12.69 -39.23 26.63
C GLU A 5 13.45 -38.74 25.39
N GLU A 6 13.06 -39.14 24.17
CA GLU A 6 13.72 -38.71 22.92
C GLU A 6 13.26 -37.31 22.46
N VAL A 7 12.24 -36.72 23.09
CA VAL A 7 11.84 -35.32 22.86
C VAL A 7 12.76 -34.40 23.67
N SER A 8 14.03 -34.36 23.27
CA SER A 8 15.08 -33.51 23.85
C SER A 8 14.72 -32.03 23.64
N GLY A 9 14.01 -31.44 24.61
CA GLY A 9 13.44 -30.08 24.53
C GLY A 9 12.02 -29.97 25.10
N SER A 10 11.43 -31.09 25.56
CA SER A 10 10.06 -31.14 26.05
C SER A 10 9.92 -30.51 27.44
N LEU A 11 8.93 -29.61 27.57
CA LEU A 11 8.39 -29.18 28.87
C LEU A 11 7.64 -30.33 29.60
N LEU A 12 7.41 -31.48 28.94
CA LEU A 12 6.76 -32.65 29.51
C LEU A 12 7.74 -33.54 30.27
N GLN A 13 8.41 -32.96 31.26
CA GLN A 13 9.33 -33.67 32.17
C GLN A 13 9.12 -33.20 33.61
N LYS A 14 9.68 -33.93 34.57
CA LYS A 14 9.68 -33.50 35.98
C LYS A 14 10.43 -32.17 36.14
N PRO A 15 10.09 -31.33 37.14
CA PRO A 15 10.83 -30.11 37.43
C PRO A 15 12.33 -30.37 37.61
N SER A 16 13.14 -29.44 37.12
CA SER A 16 14.61 -29.44 37.26
C SER A 16 15.03 -28.33 38.20
N ASP A 17 16.06 -28.56 39.02
CA ASP A 17 16.67 -27.53 39.86
C ASP A 17 17.58 -26.56 39.06
N THR A 18 17.67 -26.75 37.74
CA THR A 18 18.42 -25.85 36.86
C THR A 18 17.64 -24.54 36.68
N PRO A 19 18.23 -23.37 36.99
CA PRO A 19 17.55 -22.10 36.80
C PRO A 19 17.24 -21.86 35.33
N LEU A 20 16.01 -21.41 35.04
CA LEU A 20 15.60 -21.01 33.71
C LEU A 20 16.38 -19.74 33.30
N SER A 21 17.01 -19.77 32.13
CA SER A 21 17.73 -18.63 31.56
C SER A 21 16.85 -17.91 30.55
N VAL A 22 16.61 -16.62 30.76
CA VAL A 22 15.91 -15.77 29.80
C VAL A 22 16.92 -15.27 28.77
N PRO A 23 16.74 -15.53 27.46
CA PRO A 23 17.65 -15.05 26.44
C PRO A 23 17.66 -13.51 26.38
N PRO A 24 18.83 -12.85 26.33
CA PRO A 24 18.89 -11.41 26.15
C PRO A 24 18.41 -11.02 24.74
N ARG A 25 17.74 -9.87 24.62
CA ARG A 25 17.29 -9.32 23.34
C ARG A 25 18.32 -8.35 22.78
N ASP A 26 18.55 -8.41 21.48
CA ASP A 26 19.44 -7.48 20.80
C ASP A 26 18.87 -6.06 20.79
N GLU A 27 19.72 -5.06 21.03
CA GLU A 27 19.35 -3.66 20.85
C GLU A 27 18.99 -3.36 19.39
N SER A 28 17.99 -2.51 19.21
CA SER A 28 17.57 -2.04 17.88
C SER A 28 17.83 -0.54 17.74
N SER A 29 18.44 -0.15 16.62
CA SER A 29 18.66 1.24 16.23
C SER A 29 17.43 1.75 15.48
N TYR A 30 16.93 2.93 15.83
CA TYR A 30 15.78 3.54 15.19
C TYR A 30 16.01 5.03 14.95
N LYS A 31 15.68 5.48 13.74
CA LYS A 31 15.70 6.88 13.34
C LYS A 31 14.30 7.27 12.87
N PRO A 32 13.55 8.07 13.65
CA PRO A 32 12.19 8.46 13.27
C PRO A 32 12.21 9.34 12.02
N LEU A 33 11.19 9.18 11.18
CA LEU A 33 10.88 10.07 10.06
C LEU A 33 9.67 10.92 10.44
N SER A 34 9.73 12.22 10.16
CA SER A 34 8.69 13.20 10.52
C SER A 34 7.85 13.66 9.33
N THR A 35 7.87 12.91 8.22
CA THR A 35 7.19 13.30 6.96
C THR A 35 5.69 13.58 7.14
N PHE A 36 5.03 12.89 8.08
CA PHE A 36 3.60 13.03 8.35
C PHE A 36 3.29 13.84 9.62
N THR A 37 4.30 14.48 10.22
CA THR A 37 4.08 15.37 11.38
C THR A 37 3.47 16.68 10.89
N LEU A 38 2.21 16.91 11.27
CA LEU A 38 1.48 18.14 10.96
C LEU A 38 1.67 19.18 12.07
N ASP A 39 1.65 20.46 11.70
CA ASP A 39 1.62 21.57 12.66
C ASP A 39 0.36 21.47 13.56
N GLN A 40 0.51 21.90 14.80
CA GLN A 40 -0.59 22.05 15.76
C GLN A 40 -1.52 23.20 15.36
N GLN A 41 -1.00 24.25 14.71
CA GLN A 41 -1.78 25.36 14.19
C GLN A 41 -2.41 25.01 12.83
N ARG A 42 -3.46 24.18 12.86
CA ARG A 42 -4.13 23.70 11.64
C ARG A 42 -5.09 24.74 11.08
N SER A 43 -4.89 25.12 9.81
CA SER A 43 -5.85 25.92 9.04
C SER A 43 -6.70 25.00 8.17
N TYR A 44 -8.03 25.16 8.27
CA TYR A 44 -9.01 24.39 7.47
C TYR A 44 -9.74 25.26 6.43
N LYS A 45 -9.14 26.40 6.05
CA LYS A 45 -9.74 27.34 5.09
C LYS A 45 -9.38 27.05 3.63
N GLN A 46 -8.40 26.18 3.40
CA GLN A 46 -7.90 25.85 2.06
C GLN A 46 -8.86 24.91 1.35
N GLN A 47 -8.98 25.05 0.02
CA GLN A 47 -9.74 24.15 -0.83
C GLN A 47 -8.86 22.96 -1.28
N TYR A 48 -9.49 21.85 -1.65
CA TYR A 48 -8.78 20.64 -2.08
C TYR A 48 -8.15 20.74 -3.48
N GLY A 49 -8.45 21.79 -4.26
CA GLY A 49 -7.91 21.96 -5.62
C GLY A 49 -6.39 22.01 -5.66
N ASP A 50 -5.77 22.77 -4.74
CA ASP A 50 -4.31 22.92 -4.65
C ASP A 50 -3.60 21.56 -4.46
N MET A 51 -4.24 20.62 -3.75
CA MET A 51 -3.69 19.28 -3.54
C MET A 51 -3.57 18.51 -4.86
N TYR A 52 -4.59 18.56 -5.72
CA TYR A 52 -4.55 17.86 -7.03
C TYR A 52 -3.55 18.51 -7.98
N PHE A 53 -3.50 19.85 -8.00
CA PHE A 53 -2.50 20.58 -8.80
C PHE A 53 -1.06 20.23 -8.39
N LEU A 54 -0.77 20.21 -7.08
CA LEU A 54 0.54 19.84 -6.57
C LEU A 54 0.90 18.39 -6.89
N ARG A 55 -0.06 17.45 -6.77
CA ARG A 55 0.15 16.04 -7.14
C ARG A 55 0.51 15.91 -8.61
N LEU A 56 -0.29 16.51 -9.50
CA LEU A 56 -0.05 16.48 -10.94
C LEU A 56 1.32 17.06 -11.27
N THR A 57 1.63 18.25 -10.75
CA THR A 57 2.92 18.94 -10.98
C THR A 57 4.13 18.10 -10.53
N LYS A 58 4.01 17.35 -9.42
CA LYS A 58 5.12 16.55 -8.89
C LYS A 58 5.30 15.22 -9.60
N ILE A 59 4.22 14.57 -10.04
CA ILE A 59 4.26 13.20 -10.58
C ILE A 59 4.31 13.20 -12.10
N LYS A 60 3.70 14.19 -12.79
CA LYS A 60 3.67 14.29 -14.27
C LYS A 60 5.06 14.11 -14.90
N PRO A 61 6.15 14.73 -14.45
CA PRO A 61 7.47 14.55 -15.06
C PRO A 61 7.96 13.09 -15.04
N ALA A 62 7.72 12.34 -13.96
CA ALA A 62 8.12 10.94 -13.86
C ALA A 62 7.30 10.05 -14.79
N VAL A 63 6.00 10.34 -14.93
CA VAL A 63 5.11 9.61 -15.84
C VAL A 63 5.47 9.89 -17.29
N GLU A 64 5.71 11.16 -17.64
CA GLU A 64 6.11 11.55 -18.99
C GLU A 64 7.45 10.93 -19.39
N GLN A 65 8.39 10.78 -18.45
CA GLN A 65 9.67 10.11 -18.73
C GLN A 65 9.47 8.64 -19.13
N VAL A 66 8.61 7.90 -18.42
CA VAL A 66 8.30 6.50 -18.73
C VAL A 66 7.54 6.37 -20.04
N ALA A 67 6.59 7.28 -20.28
CA ALA A 67 5.83 7.36 -21.52
C ALA A 67 6.74 7.63 -22.73
N ALA A 68 7.56 8.68 -22.66
CA ALA A 68 8.53 9.03 -23.70
C ALA A 68 9.49 7.88 -24.00
N ALA A 69 10.04 7.24 -22.96
CA ALA A 69 10.92 6.08 -23.16
C ALA A 69 10.24 4.89 -23.86
N SER A 70 8.91 4.76 -23.73
CA SER A 70 8.13 3.67 -24.34
C SER A 70 7.58 4.02 -25.73
N TRP A 71 7.21 5.28 -25.95
CA TRP A 71 6.38 5.70 -27.08
C TRP A 71 7.07 6.65 -28.06
N ASP A 72 8.19 7.28 -27.68
CA ASP A 72 8.91 8.17 -28.59
C ASP A 72 9.39 7.39 -29.82
N GLY A 73 9.03 7.88 -31.01
CA GLY A 73 9.34 7.23 -32.28
C GLY A 73 8.47 6.01 -32.61
N THR A 74 7.45 5.71 -31.80
CA THR A 74 6.46 4.67 -32.12
C THR A 74 5.54 5.18 -33.22
N THR A 75 5.40 4.38 -34.30
CA THR A 75 4.51 4.68 -35.41
C THR A 75 3.41 3.63 -35.52
N ILE A 76 2.15 4.05 -35.48
CA ILE A 76 0.98 3.18 -35.65
C ILE A 76 0.16 3.73 -36.81
N GLY A 77 -0.19 2.89 -37.79
CA GLY A 77 -1.01 3.32 -38.93
C GLY A 77 -0.37 4.39 -39.83
N GLY A 78 0.94 4.61 -39.75
CA GLY A 78 1.65 5.67 -40.47
C GLY A 78 1.78 7.00 -39.71
N GLU A 79 1.20 7.09 -38.51
CA GLU A 79 1.30 8.26 -37.64
C GLU A 79 2.26 8.02 -36.49
N THR A 80 3.08 9.01 -36.19
CA THR A 80 4.05 8.94 -35.08
C THR A 80 3.40 9.50 -33.83
N ALA A 81 3.48 8.76 -32.72
CA ALA A 81 2.93 9.20 -31.45
C ALA A 81 3.62 10.50 -30.99
N THR A 82 2.85 11.58 -30.90
CA THR A 82 3.36 12.88 -30.42
C THR A 82 2.89 13.17 -29.00
N LYS A 83 3.75 13.82 -28.22
CA LYS A 83 3.38 14.30 -26.89
C LYS A 83 2.47 15.52 -27.03
N VAL A 84 1.37 15.52 -26.28
CA VAL A 84 0.51 16.69 -26.09
C VAL A 84 0.59 17.12 -24.64
N ASP A 85 0.76 18.43 -24.40
CA ASP A 85 0.94 18.97 -23.04
C ASP A 85 -0.38 19.10 -22.27
N ARG A 86 -1.49 19.41 -22.97
CA ARG A 86 -2.82 19.61 -22.41
C ARG A 86 -3.83 18.60 -22.95
N VAL A 87 -4.67 18.07 -22.09
CA VAL A 87 -5.70 17.08 -22.42
C VAL A 87 -6.68 17.59 -23.49
N LEU A 88 -7.01 18.87 -23.48
CA LEU A 88 -7.90 19.47 -24.48
C LEU A 88 -7.23 19.78 -25.83
N ASP A 89 -5.91 19.67 -25.95
CA ASP A 89 -5.19 19.92 -27.21
C ASP A 89 -5.10 18.66 -28.09
N VAL A 90 -5.64 17.54 -27.63
CA VAL A 90 -5.76 16.31 -28.43
C VAL A 90 -6.63 16.58 -29.66
N ARG A 91 -6.26 15.97 -30.79
CA ARG A 91 -6.97 16.11 -32.05
C ARG A 91 -7.47 14.78 -32.58
N GLN A 92 -8.65 14.82 -33.18
CA GLN A 92 -9.23 13.69 -33.86
C GLN A 92 -8.32 13.18 -34.99
N GLY A 93 -8.02 11.88 -34.93
CA GLY A 93 -7.24 11.19 -35.95
C GLY A 93 -5.75 11.52 -35.93
N GLU A 94 -5.23 12.14 -34.86
CA GLU A 94 -3.80 12.27 -34.63
C GLU A 94 -3.40 11.32 -33.48
N LEU A 95 -2.46 10.40 -33.74
CA LEU A 95 -1.88 9.55 -32.70
C LEU A 95 -1.05 10.40 -31.73
N CYS A 96 -1.51 10.50 -30.49
CA CYS A 96 -0.83 11.28 -29.46
C CYS A 96 -0.83 10.58 -28.11
N TRP A 97 -0.04 11.12 -27.19
CA TRP A 97 -0.07 10.73 -25.79
C TRP A 97 -0.04 11.94 -24.87
N VAL A 98 -0.74 11.81 -23.74
CA VAL A 98 -0.91 12.88 -22.75
C VAL A 98 -0.92 12.30 -21.34
N ALA A 99 -0.40 13.07 -20.38
CA ALA A 99 -0.40 12.73 -18.97
C ALA A 99 -1.38 13.60 -18.17
N GLY A 100 -2.16 12.96 -17.31
CA GLY A 100 -3.17 13.62 -16.50
C GLY A 100 -3.59 12.80 -15.28
N THR A 101 -4.55 13.31 -14.53
CA THR A 101 -5.13 12.69 -13.34
C THR A 101 -6.40 11.96 -13.71
N VAL A 102 -6.50 10.68 -13.36
CA VAL A 102 -7.71 9.88 -13.54
C VAL A 102 -8.78 10.36 -12.58
N TYR A 103 -9.99 10.55 -13.09
CA TYR A 103 -11.21 10.70 -12.32
C TYR A 103 -12.20 9.62 -12.75
N MET A 104 -12.68 8.85 -11.78
CA MET A 104 -13.73 7.84 -11.95
C MET A 104 -15.07 8.44 -11.53
N ASP A 105 -16.00 8.50 -12.48
CA ASP A 105 -17.41 8.80 -12.22
C ASP A 105 -18.16 7.48 -12.03
N MET A 106 -18.68 7.25 -10.83
CA MET A 106 -19.23 5.96 -10.41
C MET A 106 -20.62 6.15 -9.82
N SER A 107 -21.60 5.42 -10.34
CA SER A 107 -23.01 5.56 -9.99
C SER A 107 -23.30 5.23 -8.52
N LEU A 108 -22.53 4.32 -7.92
CA LEU A 108 -22.71 3.88 -6.53
C LEU A 108 -21.92 4.72 -5.51
N LYS A 109 -21.16 5.73 -5.97
CA LYS A 109 -20.39 6.63 -5.10
C LYS A 109 -21.37 7.57 -4.36
N PRO A 110 -21.32 7.64 -3.01
CA PRO A 110 -22.20 8.49 -2.24
C PRO A 110 -22.08 9.96 -2.64
N ASN A 111 -23.22 10.63 -2.77
CA ASN A 111 -23.30 12.04 -3.13
C ASN A 111 -24.04 12.83 -2.03
N ILE A 112 -23.27 13.61 -1.28
CA ILE A 112 -23.80 14.42 -0.18
C ILE A 112 -24.87 15.42 -0.63
N LEU A 113 -24.80 15.94 -1.86
CA LEU A 113 -25.79 16.88 -2.37
C LEU A 113 -27.14 16.17 -2.62
N GLU A 114 -27.09 14.92 -3.08
CA GLU A 114 -28.31 14.12 -3.22
C GLU A 114 -28.95 13.83 -1.85
N ASP A 115 -28.14 13.44 -0.87
CA ASP A 115 -28.63 13.19 0.49
C ASP A 115 -29.24 14.44 1.12
N VAL A 116 -28.63 15.60 0.86
CA VAL A 116 -29.16 16.89 1.31
C VAL A 116 -30.51 17.18 0.65
N SER A 117 -30.61 17.01 -0.67
CA SER A 117 -31.85 17.27 -1.42
C SER A 117 -33.01 16.33 -1.07
N LYS A 118 -32.70 15.13 -0.55
CA LYS A 118 -33.67 14.09 -0.17
C LYS A 118 -33.99 14.12 1.34
N ASP A 119 -33.55 15.14 2.08
CA ASP A 119 -33.70 15.28 3.54
C ASP A 119 -33.22 14.06 4.35
N ARG A 120 -32.23 13.32 3.84
CA ARG A 120 -31.69 12.09 4.45
C ARG A 120 -30.62 12.33 5.52
N TRP A 121 -30.56 13.52 6.12
CA TRP A 121 -29.41 13.99 6.90
C TRP A 121 -29.12 13.18 8.17
N LEU A 122 -30.12 12.46 8.68
CA LEU A 122 -30.06 11.68 9.92
C LEU A 122 -29.83 10.18 9.69
N SER A 123 -29.90 9.71 8.45
CA SER A 123 -29.66 8.30 8.14
C SER A 123 -28.18 8.07 7.94
N ALA A 124 -27.63 7.02 8.56
CA ALA A 124 -26.30 6.56 8.20
C ALA A 124 -26.27 6.33 6.67
N PRO A 125 -25.20 6.77 5.97
CA PRO A 125 -25.06 6.50 4.54
C PRO A 125 -25.24 5.00 4.29
N ILE A 126 -25.95 4.65 3.22
CA ILE A 126 -26.06 3.25 2.81
C ILE A 126 -24.64 2.78 2.52
N SER A 127 -24.12 1.89 3.36
CA SER A 127 -22.81 1.29 3.14
C SER A 127 -22.91 0.33 1.97
N THR A 128 -22.40 0.75 0.82
CA THR A 128 -22.14 -0.13 -0.30
C THR A 128 -20.76 -0.78 -0.09
N GLN A 129 -20.65 -2.09 -0.33
CA GLN A 129 -19.37 -2.79 -0.17
C GLN A 129 -18.33 -2.33 -1.20
N LYS A 130 -18.79 -1.87 -2.37
CA LYS A 130 -17.96 -1.30 -3.44
C LYS A 130 -18.72 -0.18 -4.14
N TYR A 131 -17.97 0.75 -4.72
CA TYR A 131 -18.52 1.82 -5.55
C TYR A 131 -18.51 1.50 -7.04
N TYR A 132 -17.83 0.43 -7.46
CA TYR A 132 -17.79 0.00 -8.85
C TYR A 132 -19.08 -0.70 -9.26
N SER A 133 -19.60 -0.34 -10.44
CA SER A 133 -20.81 -0.88 -11.01
C SER A 133 -20.50 -2.05 -11.95
N ASP A 134 -21.06 -3.23 -11.68
CA ASP A 134 -20.82 -4.43 -12.50
C ASP A 134 -21.45 -4.34 -13.90
N ASP A 135 -22.31 -3.35 -14.14
CA ASP A 135 -22.98 -3.07 -15.41
C ASP A 135 -22.12 -2.27 -16.40
N GLY A 136 -20.93 -1.82 -15.98
CA GLY A 136 -20.03 -1.01 -16.80
C GLY A 136 -20.51 0.42 -17.03
N SER A 137 -21.41 0.93 -16.18
CA SER A 137 -21.87 2.34 -16.26
C SER A 137 -20.81 3.36 -15.82
N ASP A 138 -19.79 2.92 -15.08
CA ASP A 138 -18.73 3.79 -14.57
C ASP A 138 -17.89 4.39 -15.70
N GLN A 139 -17.63 5.70 -15.60
CA GLN A 139 -16.90 6.46 -16.62
C GLN A 139 -15.50 6.80 -16.13
N VAL A 140 -14.51 6.55 -16.98
CA VAL A 140 -13.11 6.94 -16.73
C VAL A 140 -12.85 8.24 -17.49
N THR A 141 -12.40 9.27 -16.79
CA THR A 141 -11.97 10.53 -17.40
C THR A 141 -10.55 10.86 -17.00
N LEU A 142 -9.82 11.53 -17.88
CA LEU A 142 -8.50 12.08 -17.60
C LEU A 142 -8.61 13.60 -17.49
N GLU A 143 -8.12 14.15 -16.39
CA GLU A 143 -8.17 15.57 -16.06
C GLU A 143 -6.76 16.18 -16.00
N ASP A 144 -6.64 17.43 -16.42
CA ASP A 144 -5.45 18.27 -16.21
C ASP A 144 -5.87 19.71 -15.83
N ASP A 145 -4.96 20.67 -15.94
CA ASP A 145 -5.24 22.09 -15.70
C ASP A 145 -6.08 22.76 -16.81
N SER A 146 -6.18 22.13 -17.98
CA SER A 146 -6.95 22.62 -19.12
C SER A 146 -8.41 22.17 -19.09
N GLY A 147 -8.67 20.93 -18.68
CA GLY A 147 -10.00 20.34 -18.68
C GLY A 147 -9.99 18.84 -18.48
N ARG A 148 -10.95 18.15 -19.11
CA ARG A 148 -11.14 16.70 -18.97
C ARG A 148 -11.55 16.08 -20.29
N ILE A 149 -11.07 14.87 -20.53
CA ILE A 149 -11.49 14.01 -21.64
C ILE A 149 -11.95 12.65 -21.11
N ARG A 150 -12.94 12.04 -21.74
CA ARG A 150 -13.36 10.68 -21.40
C ARG A 150 -12.44 9.68 -22.06
N LEU A 151 -12.01 8.66 -21.32
CA LEU A 151 -11.21 7.56 -21.82
C LEU A 151 -12.11 6.37 -22.15
N VAL A 152 -11.90 5.77 -23.31
CA VAL A 152 -12.55 4.53 -23.75
C VAL A 152 -11.49 3.55 -24.27
N GLY A 153 -11.84 2.27 -24.34
CA GLY A 153 -10.95 1.22 -24.84
C GLY A 153 -10.79 0.04 -23.88
N ASP A 154 -10.50 -1.14 -24.43
CA ASP A 154 -10.41 -2.38 -23.64
C ASP A 154 -9.20 -2.42 -22.71
N VAL A 155 -8.15 -1.64 -23.00
CA VAL A 155 -6.95 -1.53 -22.15
C VAL A 155 -7.32 -1.06 -20.74
N LEU A 156 -8.33 -0.20 -20.60
CA LEU A 156 -8.79 0.30 -19.31
C LEU A 156 -9.36 -0.81 -18.41
N LYS A 157 -9.82 -1.92 -18.98
CA LYS A 157 -10.32 -3.09 -18.22
C LYS A 157 -9.19 -3.98 -17.70
N THR A 158 -7.98 -3.84 -18.24
CA THR A 158 -6.84 -4.67 -17.88
C THR A 158 -6.17 -4.22 -16.58
N VAL A 159 -6.40 -2.97 -16.15
CA VAL A 159 -5.79 -2.41 -14.94
C VAL A 159 -6.87 -1.72 -14.08
N PRO A 160 -6.92 -2.00 -12.76
CA PRO A 160 -7.84 -1.30 -11.87
C PRO A 160 -7.39 0.15 -11.67
N LEU A 161 -8.05 1.09 -12.35
CA LEU A 161 -7.83 2.52 -12.17
C LEU A 161 -8.71 3.08 -11.04
N VAL A 162 -8.18 4.03 -10.27
CA VAL A 162 -8.90 4.75 -9.21
C VAL A 162 -8.71 6.26 -9.35
N THR A 163 -9.68 7.02 -8.84
CA THR A 163 -9.61 8.48 -8.86
C THR A 163 -8.35 9.00 -8.16
N GLY A 164 -7.63 9.91 -8.81
CA GLY A 164 -6.40 10.52 -8.33
C GLY A 164 -5.13 9.83 -8.82
N CYS A 165 -5.20 8.69 -9.51
CA CYS A 165 -4.04 8.12 -10.20
C CYS A 165 -3.55 9.08 -11.28
N ILE A 166 -2.23 9.30 -11.38
CA ILE A 166 -1.65 10.11 -12.45
C ILE A 166 -0.99 9.16 -13.43
N ILE A 167 -1.45 9.17 -14.66
CA ILE A 167 -1.04 8.23 -15.71
C ILE A 167 -0.79 8.99 -17.01
N ALA A 168 -0.05 8.37 -17.91
CA ALA A 168 -0.01 8.75 -19.31
C ALA A 168 -0.82 7.74 -20.12
N VAL A 169 -1.55 8.24 -21.12
CA VAL A 169 -2.33 7.42 -22.06
C VAL A 169 -1.90 7.77 -23.48
N MET A 170 -1.79 6.76 -24.33
CA MET A 170 -1.53 6.90 -25.76
C MET A 170 -2.76 6.44 -26.53
N GLY A 171 -3.14 7.18 -27.57
CA GLY A 171 -4.35 6.92 -28.32
C GLY A 171 -4.69 8.03 -29.32
N THR A 172 -5.94 8.04 -29.75
CA THR A 172 -6.52 9.06 -30.63
C THR A 172 -7.90 9.44 -30.12
N GLU A 173 -8.31 10.67 -30.39
CA GLU A 173 -9.70 11.08 -30.18
C GLU A 173 -10.60 10.48 -31.28
N ASN A 174 -11.77 9.98 -30.88
CA ASN A 174 -12.79 9.43 -31.75
C ASN A 174 -13.78 10.52 -32.24
N THR A 175 -14.71 10.17 -33.13
CA THR A 175 -15.73 11.13 -33.64
C THR A 175 -16.68 11.68 -32.58
N SER A 176 -16.74 11.05 -31.41
CA SER A 176 -17.61 11.41 -30.30
C SER A 176 -16.93 12.35 -29.30
N GLY A 177 -15.64 12.68 -29.48
CA GLY A 177 -14.84 13.48 -28.56
C GLY A 177 -14.32 12.69 -27.34
N GLU A 178 -14.30 11.35 -27.43
CA GLU A 178 -13.72 10.48 -26.41
C GLU A 178 -12.35 10.00 -26.88
N PHE A 179 -11.44 9.77 -25.93
CA PHE A 179 -10.09 9.31 -26.20
C PHE A 179 -10.02 7.79 -26.19
N GLU A 180 -9.75 7.19 -27.35
CA GLU A 180 -9.55 5.75 -27.48
C GLU A 180 -8.13 5.36 -27.07
N VAL A 181 -8.01 4.74 -25.90
CA VAL A 181 -6.73 4.36 -25.29
C VAL A 181 -6.22 3.06 -25.88
N LEU A 182 -5.03 3.13 -26.48
CA LEU A 182 -4.30 1.98 -27.03
C LEU A 182 -3.25 1.43 -26.06
N ASP A 183 -2.66 2.28 -25.22
CA ASP A 183 -1.71 1.91 -24.18
C ASP A 183 -1.74 2.94 -23.05
N LEU A 184 -1.29 2.54 -21.86
CA LEU A 184 -1.15 3.42 -20.71
C LEU A 184 0.14 3.13 -19.94
N LYS A 185 0.70 4.17 -19.29
CA LYS A 185 1.89 4.07 -18.44
C LYS A 185 1.66 4.73 -17.09
N PHE A 186 2.24 4.11 -16.07
CA PHE A 186 2.29 4.58 -14.70
C PHE A 186 3.64 5.23 -14.40
N PRO A 187 3.75 6.06 -13.34
CA PRO A 187 5.05 6.41 -12.83
C PRO A 187 5.74 5.14 -12.31
N ASP A 188 7.01 4.98 -12.65
CA ASP A 188 7.82 3.88 -12.10
C ASP A 188 8.19 4.15 -10.64
N LEU A 189 8.81 3.16 -9.99
CA LEU A 189 9.27 3.25 -8.62
C LEU A 189 10.30 4.39 -8.46
N PRO A 190 10.20 5.18 -7.37
CA PRO A 190 11.23 6.17 -7.07
C PRO A 190 12.56 5.47 -6.76
N PRO A 191 13.71 6.17 -6.91
CA PRO A 191 15.01 5.62 -6.54
C PRO A 191 15.01 5.09 -5.11
N GLN A 192 15.31 3.79 -4.95
CA GLN A 192 15.38 3.16 -3.64
C GLN A 192 16.78 3.38 -3.04
N PRO A 193 16.89 3.98 -1.83
CA PRO A 193 18.18 4.11 -1.17
C PRO A 193 18.72 2.74 -0.74
N GLU A 194 20.05 2.62 -0.72
CA GLU A 194 20.74 1.43 -0.24
C GLU A 194 20.34 1.03 1.18
N ARG A 195 20.41 -0.28 1.47
CA ARG A 195 20.15 -0.82 2.80
C ARG A 195 21.10 -0.14 3.80
N TRP A 196 20.52 0.50 4.83
CA TRP A 196 21.22 1.26 5.89
C TRP A 196 21.70 2.68 5.54
N ALA A 197 21.27 3.25 4.41
CA ALA A 197 21.60 4.63 4.05
C ALA A 197 21.25 5.66 5.16
N LEU A 198 20.21 5.40 5.95
CA LEU A 198 19.74 6.31 7.00
C LEU A 198 20.43 6.13 8.36
N SER A 199 21.03 4.97 8.61
CA SER A 199 21.62 4.57 9.90
C SER A 199 23.15 4.76 9.95
N GLY A 200 23.78 5.27 8.88
CA GLY A 200 25.21 5.61 8.85
C GLY A 200 26.16 4.41 8.96
N GLY A 201 25.62 3.19 8.91
CA GLY A 201 26.33 1.93 9.10
C GLY A 201 26.22 1.01 7.88
N GLY A 202 26.41 1.55 6.67
CA GLY A 202 26.73 0.68 5.53
C GLY A 202 27.98 -0.14 5.87
N PRO A 203 28.10 -1.38 5.40
CA PRO A 203 29.26 -2.20 5.69
C PRO A 203 30.47 -1.46 5.11
N LYS A 204 31.44 -1.12 5.98
CA LYS A 204 32.72 -0.58 5.52
C LYS A 204 33.51 -1.72 4.87
N THR A 205 33.19 -2.06 3.64
CA THR A 205 34.00 -2.99 2.86
C THR A 205 35.18 -2.23 2.25
N ASN A 206 36.31 -2.25 2.94
CA ASN A 206 37.59 -2.19 2.26
C ASN A 206 37.75 -3.49 1.47
N GLY A 207 37.15 -3.57 0.28
CA GLY A 207 37.30 -4.73 -0.60
C GLY A 207 36.13 -4.87 -1.57
N LYS A 208 36.48 -4.95 -2.87
CA LYS A 208 35.58 -5.34 -3.96
C LYS A 208 34.83 -6.62 -3.58
N HIS A 209 33.57 -6.52 -3.17
CA HIS A 209 32.65 -7.64 -3.22
C HIS A 209 31.67 -7.39 -4.35
N LYS A 210 31.65 -8.33 -5.31
CA LYS A 210 30.57 -8.48 -6.27
C LYS A 210 29.26 -8.54 -5.48
N GLN A 211 28.31 -7.74 -5.94
CA GLN A 211 26.91 -7.78 -5.60
C GLN A 211 26.41 -9.19 -5.98
N GLU A 212 26.39 -10.10 -5.01
CA GLU A 212 25.61 -11.32 -5.12
C GLU A 212 24.19 -10.94 -4.69
N ASP A 213 23.28 -10.99 -5.67
CA ASP A 213 21.85 -11.01 -5.43
C ASP A 213 21.60 -12.05 -4.33
N THR A 214 21.23 -11.56 -3.14
CA THR A 214 20.79 -12.45 -2.07
C THR A 214 19.42 -12.94 -2.51
N GLU A 215 19.40 -14.04 -3.26
CA GLU A 215 18.19 -14.80 -3.53
C GLU A 215 17.47 -15.02 -2.21
N MET A 216 16.15 -14.78 -2.21
CA MET A 216 15.26 -15.09 -1.10
C MET A 216 15.13 -16.62 -1.00
N MET A 217 16.22 -17.31 -0.64
CA MET A 217 16.20 -18.75 -0.40
C MET A 217 15.58 -19.00 0.96
N ASP A 218 14.55 -19.86 0.92
CA ASP A 218 13.90 -20.44 2.07
C ASP A 218 14.92 -21.09 3.01
N ALA A 219 14.68 -20.92 4.30
CA ALA A 219 15.61 -21.23 5.37
C ALA A 219 15.97 -22.72 5.42
N SER A 220 17.08 -23.11 4.79
CA SER A 220 17.68 -24.45 4.99
C SER A 220 19.22 -24.45 5.08
N GLY A 221 19.87 -23.28 5.12
CA GLY A 221 21.30 -23.14 5.32
C GLY A 221 21.65 -22.47 6.65
N SER A 222 21.72 -23.25 7.73
CA SER A 222 22.13 -22.79 9.06
C SER A 222 23.61 -22.41 9.10
N SER A 223 23.93 -21.15 8.80
CA SER A 223 25.16 -20.52 9.30
C SER A 223 24.98 -20.21 10.80
N PRO A 224 25.84 -20.71 11.72
CA PRO A 224 25.57 -20.70 13.16
C PRO A 224 25.62 -19.32 13.83
N ASN A 225 25.88 -18.25 13.09
CA ASN A 225 26.24 -16.94 13.65
C ASN A 225 25.53 -15.75 13.00
N ASN A 226 24.44 -16.00 12.26
CA ASN A 226 23.64 -14.93 11.67
C ASN A 226 22.40 -14.69 12.55
N ASN A 227 22.58 -13.91 13.63
CA ASN A 227 21.46 -13.38 14.41
C ASN A 227 20.67 -12.39 13.54
N HIS A 228 19.76 -12.91 12.71
CA HIS A 228 18.86 -12.09 11.93
C HIS A 228 17.84 -11.44 12.86
N LYS A 229 17.95 -10.13 13.04
CA LYS A 229 16.97 -9.35 13.81
C LYS A 229 15.61 -9.38 13.11
N GLN A 230 14.58 -9.69 13.87
CA GLN A 230 13.20 -9.74 13.42
C GLN A 230 12.40 -8.55 13.94
N ILE A 231 11.30 -8.25 13.25
CA ILE A 231 10.31 -7.24 13.64
C ILE A 231 8.95 -7.93 13.65
N ALA A 232 8.22 -7.81 14.76
CA ALA A 232 6.83 -8.23 14.84
C ALA A 232 5.93 -7.07 14.36
N ILE A 233 5.00 -7.37 13.46
CA ILE A 233 4.00 -6.41 12.98
C ILE A 233 2.62 -6.98 13.29
N VAL A 234 1.80 -6.21 13.99
CA VAL A 234 0.44 -6.58 14.37
C VAL A 234 -0.51 -5.42 14.07
N SER A 235 -1.78 -5.72 13.79
CA SER A 235 -2.82 -4.74 13.46
C SER A 235 -4.17 -5.32 13.88
N GLY A 236 -5.19 -4.49 14.08
CA GLY A 236 -6.54 -4.98 14.33
C GLY A 236 -6.70 -5.69 15.68
N LEU A 237 -6.01 -5.23 16.73
CA LEU A 237 -6.08 -5.85 18.07
C LEU A 237 -7.46 -5.72 18.69
N SER A 238 -8.23 -4.69 18.30
CA SER A 238 -9.66 -4.55 18.64
C SER A 238 -10.00 -4.83 20.11
N PHE A 239 -9.25 -4.26 21.06
CA PHE A 239 -9.33 -4.57 22.51
C PHE A 239 -10.73 -4.44 23.14
N SER A 240 -11.61 -3.67 22.52
CA SER A 240 -13.00 -3.41 22.94
C SER A 240 -14.03 -4.35 22.28
N GLY A 241 -13.58 -5.40 21.58
CA GLY A 241 -14.44 -6.41 20.99
C GLY A 241 -15.30 -7.13 22.02
N VAL A 242 -16.50 -7.54 21.61
CA VAL A 242 -17.44 -8.29 22.47
C VAL A 242 -17.03 -9.77 22.62
N ASP A 243 -16.07 -10.23 21.81
CA ASP A 243 -15.63 -11.61 21.76
C ASP A 243 -14.44 -11.85 22.70
N ALA A 244 -14.61 -12.78 23.63
CA ALA A 244 -13.56 -13.20 24.56
C ALA A 244 -12.41 -13.94 23.88
N SER A 245 -12.60 -14.47 22.67
CA SER A 245 -11.55 -15.14 21.89
C SER A 245 -10.37 -14.20 21.57
N ALA A 246 -10.68 -12.95 21.21
CA ALA A 246 -9.68 -11.94 20.89
C ALA A 246 -8.77 -11.63 22.09
N ALA A 247 -9.32 -11.63 23.31
CA ALA A 247 -8.53 -11.43 24.52
C ALA A 247 -7.53 -12.59 24.76
N ALA A 248 -7.94 -13.83 24.47
CA ALA A 248 -7.06 -14.99 24.59
C ALA A 248 -5.90 -14.93 23.58
N GLU A 249 -6.19 -14.61 22.32
CA GLU A 249 -5.16 -14.46 21.27
C GLU A 249 -4.14 -13.37 21.59
N VAL A 250 -4.62 -12.22 22.08
CA VAL A 250 -3.75 -11.10 22.51
C VAL A 250 -2.86 -11.50 23.69
N ASN A 251 -3.40 -12.24 24.67
CA ASN A 251 -2.61 -12.74 25.79
C ASN A 251 -1.56 -13.75 25.34
N LEU A 252 -1.91 -14.68 24.44
CA LEU A 252 -0.95 -15.63 23.87
C LEU A 252 0.15 -14.92 23.07
N LEU A 253 -0.19 -13.88 22.31
CA LEU A 253 0.76 -13.04 21.61
C LEU A 253 1.69 -12.32 22.60
N LEU A 254 1.14 -11.78 23.69
CA LEU A 254 1.92 -11.13 24.75
C LEU A 254 2.91 -12.12 25.38
N GLU A 255 2.46 -13.31 25.79
CA GLU A 255 3.30 -14.36 26.37
C GLU A 255 4.41 -14.80 25.40
N TYR A 256 4.07 -14.96 24.11
CA TYR A 256 5.06 -15.28 23.07
C TYR A 256 6.10 -14.18 22.90
N LEU A 257 5.67 -12.92 22.83
CA LEU A 257 6.57 -11.78 22.67
C LEU A 257 7.40 -11.49 23.93
N LEU A 258 6.93 -11.86 25.11
CA LEU A 258 7.73 -11.82 26.34
C LEU A 258 8.71 -13.00 26.44
N GLY A 259 8.47 -14.09 25.71
CA GLY A 259 9.25 -15.32 25.79
C GLY A 259 8.85 -16.18 26.99
N GLU A 260 7.61 -16.07 27.46
CA GLU A 260 7.06 -16.81 28.61
C GLU A 260 6.39 -18.13 28.17
N SER A 261 6.00 -18.22 26.90
CA SER A 261 5.38 -19.42 26.33
C SER A 261 6.40 -20.32 25.62
N LEU A 262 5.98 -21.56 25.34
CA LEU A 262 6.73 -22.56 24.55
C LEU A 262 8.07 -23.00 25.19
N SER A 263 8.85 -23.78 24.44
CA SER A 263 10.14 -24.34 24.90
C SER A 263 11.29 -23.34 24.80
N ALA A 264 12.41 -23.62 25.47
CA ALA A 264 13.60 -22.76 25.45
C ALA A 264 14.11 -22.45 24.02
N GLY A 265 13.94 -23.38 23.07
CA GLY A 265 14.28 -23.14 21.66
C GLY A 265 13.41 -22.06 21.02
N ALA A 266 12.10 -22.09 21.26
CA ALA A 266 11.17 -21.08 20.77
C ALA A 266 11.38 -19.72 21.47
N GLN A 267 11.69 -19.73 22.77
CA GLN A 267 12.04 -18.53 23.52
C GLN A 267 13.31 -17.87 22.98
N SER A 268 14.32 -18.68 22.59
CA SER A 268 15.52 -18.19 21.91
C SER A 268 15.20 -17.55 20.56
N GLN A 269 14.25 -18.10 19.79
CA GLN A 269 13.81 -17.48 18.54
C GLN A 269 13.05 -16.17 18.78
N ALA A 270 12.15 -16.14 19.75
CA ALA A 270 11.39 -14.95 20.13
C ALA A 270 12.32 -13.80 20.58
N SER A 271 13.51 -14.12 21.13
CA SER A 271 14.52 -13.14 21.52
C SER A 271 15.13 -12.36 20.34
N HIS A 272 15.08 -12.91 19.12
CA HIS A 272 15.51 -12.22 17.90
C HIS A 272 14.54 -11.11 17.47
N ILE A 273 13.32 -11.07 18.04
CA ILE A 273 12.36 -10.00 17.82
C ILE A 273 12.80 -8.75 18.58
N SER A 274 13.24 -7.74 17.82
CA SER A 274 13.85 -6.52 18.34
C SER A 274 12.87 -5.32 18.42
N ARG A 275 11.75 -5.40 17.70
CA ARG A 275 10.72 -4.36 17.63
C ARG A 275 9.34 -4.98 17.43
N LEU A 276 8.33 -4.32 18.01
CA LEU A 276 6.92 -4.55 17.75
C LEU A 276 6.34 -3.28 17.10
N VAL A 277 5.65 -3.44 15.97
CA VAL A 277 4.90 -2.39 15.29
C VAL A 277 3.43 -2.73 15.37
N ILE A 278 2.64 -1.87 16.02
CA ILE A 278 1.18 -1.98 16.06
C ILE A 278 0.59 -1.02 15.03
N ALA A 279 0.12 -1.54 13.91
CA ALA A 279 -0.34 -0.81 12.73
C ALA A 279 -1.86 -0.59 12.72
N GLY A 280 -2.37 0.21 13.65
CA GLY A 280 -3.76 0.67 13.65
C GLY A 280 -4.80 -0.37 14.10
N ASP A 281 -6.06 0.07 14.15
CA ASP A 281 -7.25 -0.70 14.53
C ASP A 281 -7.15 -1.42 15.88
N SER A 282 -6.41 -0.83 16.83
CA SER A 282 -6.25 -1.38 18.17
C SER A 282 -7.54 -1.34 19.00
N ILE A 283 -8.45 -0.40 18.74
CA ILE A 283 -9.70 -0.22 19.48
C ILE A 283 -10.85 -0.17 18.48
N ASN A 284 -11.85 -1.04 18.64
CA ASN A 284 -13.08 -0.98 17.86
C ASN A 284 -14.11 -0.09 18.56
N GLN A 285 -14.73 0.81 17.82
CA GLN A 285 -15.96 1.43 18.31
C GLN A 285 -17.11 0.44 18.10
N VAL A 286 -17.84 0.10 19.16
CA VAL A 286 -19.10 -0.64 19.03
C VAL A 286 -20.07 0.27 18.30
N SER A 287 -20.20 0.10 16.99
CA SER A 287 -21.26 0.73 16.24
C SER A 287 -22.56 0.08 16.67
N THR A 288 -23.44 0.84 17.32
CA THR A 288 -24.86 0.47 17.46
C THR A 288 -25.53 0.58 16.09
N THR A 289 -25.13 -0.27 15.16
CA THR A 289 -25.87 -0.50 13.94
C THR A 289 -27.02 -1.38 14.36
N LYS A 290 -28.20 -0.78 14.57
CA LYS A 290 -29.44 -1.57 14.49
C LYS A 290 -29.39 -2.23 13.12
N GLU A 291 -29.24 -3.55 13.10
CA GLU A 291 -29.63 -4.35 11.95
C GLU A 291 -31.05 -3.91 11.58
N ALA A 292 -31.18 -3.13 10.52
CA ALA A 292 -32.41 -3.13 9.75
C ALA A 292 -32.44 -4.51 9.08
N ALA A 293 -32.89 -5.50 9.84
CA ALA A 293 -33.26 -6.80 9.31
C ALA A 293 -34.26 -6.58 8.16
N ALA A 294 -33.96 -7.23 7.04
CA ALA A 294 -34.80 -7.29 5.84
C ALA A 294 -36.20 -7.85 6.13
#